data_AF-A0A9P8FPY9-F1
#
_entry.id   AF-A0A9P8FPY9-F1
#
_cell.length_a   1.000
_cell.length_b   1.000
_cell.length_c   1.000
_cell.angle_alpha   90.00
_cell.angle_beta   90.00
_cell.angle_gamma   90.00
#
_symmetry.space_group_name_H-M   'P 1'
#
loop_
_entity.id
_entity.type
_entity.pdbx_description
1 polymer ?
#
loop_
_entity_poly.entity_id
_entity_poly.type
_entity_poly.pdbx_seq_one_letter_code
_entity_poly.pdbx_strand_id
1 'polypeptide(L)'
;LLGQPPQALLAHADLRSKFFSESGQWTADIPIPESTPFEARETALIEGNAEDREAFLRLMRKMIQWEPEKRGTARELAEDEWILKHTT
;
A
#
# COMPACT_ATOMS: atom_id res chain seq x y z
N LEU A 1 4.36 1.31 5.89
CA LEU A 1 3.29 1.56 4.89
C LEU A 1 2.17 0.55 5.09
N LEU A 2 2.39 -0.75 4.92
CA LEU A 2 1.32 -1.75 5.09
C LEU A 2 1.45 -2.65 6.34
N GLY A 3 2.59 -2.64 7.04
CA GLY A 3 2.79 -3.42 8.27
C GLY A 3 3.07 -4.91 8.01
N GLN A 4 2.51 -5.79 8.84
CA GLN A 4 2.58 -7.24 8.64
C GLN A 4 1.67 -7.68 7.47
N PRO A 5 2.10 -8.63 6.63
CA PRO A 5 1.24 -9.20 5.59
C PRO A 5 0.10 -10.03 6.19
N PRO A 6 -1.08 -10.07 5.56
CA PRO A 6 -2.18 -10.95 5.97
C PRO A 6 -1.80 -12.42 5.88
N GLN A 7 -2.28 -13.22 6.83
CA GLN A 7 -1.99 -14.65 6.87
C GLN A 7 -2.49 -15.39 5.62
N ALA A 8 -3.59 -14.94 5.04
CA ALA A 8 -4.11 -15.46 3.79
C ALA A 8 -3.08 -15.32 2.66
N LEU A 9 -2.37 -14.18 2.56
CA LEU A 9 -1.32 -14.00 1.57
C LEU A 9 -0.15 -14.96 1.83
N LEU A 10 0.28 -15.10 3.10
CA LEU A 10 1.36 -16.00 3.48
C LEU A 10 1.05 -17.47 3.19
N ALA A 11 -0.21 -17.89 3.30
CA ALA A 11 -0.62 -19.27 3.05
C ALA A 11 -0.38 -19.72 1.60
N HIS A 12 -0.34 -18.79 0.64
CA HIS A 12 -0.17 -19.07 -0.79
C HIS A 12 1.24 -18.67 -1.29
N ALA A 13 2.14 -18.22 -0.41
CA ALA A 13 3.46 -17.75 -0.78
C ALA A 13 4.46 -18.92 -0.87
N ASP A 14 4.94 -19.22 -2.07
CA ASP A 14 5.90 -20.32 -2.33
C ASP A 14 7.18 -20.21 -1.50
N LEU A 15 7.63 -18.99 -1.22
CA LEU A 15 8.85 -18.71 -0.47
C LEU A 15 8.59 -18.35 1.00
N ARG A 16 7.40 -18.64 1.53
CA ARG A 16 7.02 -18.34 2.92
C ARG A 16 8.07 -18.81 3.92
N SER A 17 8.49 -20.07 3.85
CA SER A 17 9.40 -20.70 4.82
C SER A 17 10.79 -20.05 4.88
N LYS A 18 11.18 -19.28 3.86
CA LYS A 18 12.44 -18.53 3.84
C LYS A 18 12.41 -17.30 4.76
N PHE A 19 11.22 -16.74 5.00
CA PHE A 19 11.07 -15.42 5.63
C PHE A 19 10.12 -15.42 6.84
N PHE A 20 9.21 -16.40 6.90
CA PHE A 20 8.17 -16.50 7.91
C PHE A 20 8.10 -17.91 8.50
N SER A 21 7.81 -17.98 9.80
CA SER A 21 7.59 -19.23 10.53
C SER A 21 6.31 -19.94 10.08
N GLU A 22 6.12 -21.17 10.57
CA GLU A 22 4.86 -21.91 10.44
C GLU A 22 3.67 -21.20 11.11
N SER A 23 3.91 -20.30 12.07
CA SER A 23 2.89 -19.43 12.65
C SER A 23 2.71 -18.10 11.92
N GLY A 24 3.48 -17.83 10.86
CA GLY A 24 3.43 -16.59 10.07
C GLY A 24 4.21 -15.43 10.68
N GLN A 25 5.11 -15.72 11.62
CA GLN A 25 5.96 -14.71 12.25
C GLN A 25 7.21 -14.47 11.41
N TRP A 26 7.57 -13.22 11.23
CA TRP A 26 8.83 -12.84 10.58
C TRP A 26 10.04 -13.42 11.32
N THR A 27 10.97 -14.04 10.58
CA THR A 27 12.05 -14.83 11.18
C THR A 27 13.41 -14.14 11.23
N ALA A 28 13.59 -13.00 10.57
CA ALA A 28 14.86 -12.28 10.62
C ALA A 28 14.92 -11.32 11.82
N ASP A 29 16.13 -11.04 12.30
CA ASP A 29 16.41 -10.19 13.47
C ASP A 29 16.13 -8.70 13.26
N ILE A 30 15.49 -8.33 12.16
CA ILE A 30 15.08 -6.96 11.84
C ILE A 30 13.56 -6.89 11.96
N PRO A 31 13.00 -6.10 12.88
CA PRO A 31 11.55 -6.04 13.04
C PRO A 31 10.89 -5.48 11.77
N ILE A 32 9.73 -6.04 11.41
CA ILE A 32 8.87 -5.42 10.40
C ILE A 32 8.33 -4.12 11.00
N PRO A 33 8.51 -2.96 10.33
CA PRO A 33 7.97 -1.71 10.82
C PRO A 33 6.45 -1.77 10.95
N GLU A 34 5.91 -1.09 11.95
CA GLU A 34 4.47 -0.94 12.10
C GLU A 34 3.85 -0.30 10.84
N SER A 35 2.58 -0.60 10.63
CA SER A 35 1.82 0.07 9.58
C SER A 35 1.82 1.57 9.85
N THR A 36 2.12 2.35 8.81
CA THR A 36 2.12 3.81 8.90
C THR A 36 1.05 4.29 7.95
N PRO A 37 0.04 5.07 8.42
CA PRO A 37 -0.95 5.67 7.55
C PRO A 37 -0.29 6.47 6.42
N PHE A 38 -0.88 6.46 5.23
CA PHE A 38 -0.37 7.22 4.10
C PHE A 38 -0.34 8.73 4.41
N GLU A 39 -1.31 9.21 5.19
CA GLU A 39 -1.43 10.58 5.68
C GLU A 39 -0.18 11.04 6.42
N ALA A 40 0.42 10.17 7.24
CA ALA A 40 1.61 10.49 8.01
C ALA A 40 2.88 10.51 7.15
N ARG A 41 2.83 9.96 5.93
CA ARG A 41 3.95 9.92 4.99
C ARG A 41 3.85 10.99 3.91
N GLU A 42 2.65 11.37 3.53
CA GLU A 42 2.43 12.40 2.52
C GLU A 42 2.68 13.80 3.11
N THR A 43 3.79 14.40 2.67
CA THR A 43 4.29 15.69 3.18
C THR A 43 4.37 16.78 2.12
N ALA A 44 4.20 16.44 0.84
CA ALA A 44 4.36 17.37 -0.27
C ALA A 44 3.06 18.15 -0.58
N LEU A 45 1.90 17.51 -0.43
CA LEU A 45 0.59 18.11 -0.75
C LEU A 45 -0.06 18.88 0.42
N ILE A 46 0.70 19.19 1.49
CA ILE A 46 0.17 19.82 2.71
C ILE A 46 -0.25 21.28 2.49
N GLU A 47 0.41 22.01 1.59
CA GLU A 47 0.27 23.48 1.50
C GLU A 47 -0.74 24.01 0.47
N GLY A 48 -1.45 23.15 -0.27
CA GLY A 48 -2.18 23.59 -1.47
C GLY A 48 -3.71 23.39 -1.47
N ASN A 49 -4.19 22.22 -1.06
CA ASN A 49 -5.62 21.88 -1.10
C ASN A 49 -5.84 20.54 -0.38
N ALA A 50 -6.54 20.56 0.75
CA ALA A 50 -6.82 19.33 1.52
C ALA A 50 -7.58 18.27 0.69
N GLU A 51 -8.44 18.69 -0.24
CA GLU A 51 -9.16 17.80 -1.14
C GLU A 51 -8.23 17.14 -2.15
N ASP A 52 -7.22 17.87 -2.63
CA ASP A 52 -6.22 17.32 -3.56
C ASP A 52 -5.35 16.27 -2.89
N ARG A 53 -4.90 16.56 -1.66
CA ARG A 53 -4.17 15.58 -0.83
C ARG A 53 -5.03 14.34 -0.56
N GLU A 54 -6.31 14.51 -0.24
CA GLU A 54 -7.18 13.36 0.01
C GLU A 54 -7.43 12.54 -1.26
N ALA A 55 -7.60 13.18 -2.42
CA ALA A 55 -7.70 12.48 -3.71
C ALA A 55 -6.43 11.69 -4.03
N PHE A 56 -5.25 12.25 -3.78
CA PHE A 56 -3.98 11.53 -3.91
C PHE A 56 -3.90 10.32 -2.97
N LEU A 57 -4.28 10.48 -1.71
CA LEU A 57 -4.26 9.39 -0.74
C LEU A 57 -5.24 8.27 -1.12
N ARG A 58 -6.41 8.60 -1.69
CA ARG A 58 -7.33 7.61 -2.29
C ARG A 58 -6.67 6.84 -3.43
N LEU A 59 -5.97 7.52 -4.34
CA LEU A 59 -5.21 6.86 -5.41
C LEU A 59 -4.16 5.90 -4.83
N MET A 60 -3.37 6.32 -3.84
CA MET A 60 -2.36 5.48 -3.20
C MET A 60 -2.96 4.24 -2.54
N ARG A 61 -4.14 4.36 -1.90
CA ARG A 61 -4.90 3.23 -1.35
C ARG A 61 -5.35 2.24 -2.44
N LYS A 62 -5.62 2.67 -3.67
CA LYS A 62 -5.94 1.77 -4.80
C LYS A 62 -4.68 1.04 -5.30
N MET A 63 -3.52 1.69 -5.25
CA MET A 63 -2.26 1.14 -5.78
C MET A 63 -1.55 0.19 -4.83
N ILE A 64 -1.48 0.55 -3.54
CA ILE A 64 -0.59 -0.08 -2.57
C ILE A 64 -1.44 -0.97 -1.64
N GLN A 65 -1.54 -2.25 -2.00
CA GLN A 65 -2.29 -3.28 -1.27
C GLN A 65 -1.47 -4.56 -1.16
N TRP A 66 -1.70 -5.33 -0.09
CA TRP A 66 -1.10 -6.65 0.09
C TRP A 66 -1.60 -7.67 -0.94
N GLU A 67 -2.92 -7.76 -1.08
CA GLU A 67 -3.56 -8.66 -2.04
C GLU A 67 -3.45 -8.09 -3.46
N PRO A 68 -2.83 -8.84 -4.42
CA PRO A 68 -2.78 -8.44 -5.81
C PRO A 68 -4.14 -8.11 -6.42
N GLU A 69 -5.17 -8.86 -6.05
CA GLU A 69 -6.53 -8.77 -6.58
C GLU A 69 -7.25 -7.50 -6.14
N LYS A 70 -6.79 -6.85 -5.06
CA LYS A 70 -7.33 -5.59 -4.57
C LYS A 70 -6.64 -4.36 -5.15
N ARG A 71 -5.53 -4.54 -5.90
CA ARG A 71 -4.84 -3.44 -6.54
C ARG A 71 -5.61 -2.97 -7.77
N GLY A 72 -5.73 -1.66 -7.93
CA GLY A 72 -6.22 -1.08 -9.17
C GLY A 72 -5.31 -1.47 -10.33
N THR A 73 -5.90 -1.83 -11.45
CA THR A 73 -5.16 -2.08 -12.69
C THR A 73 -4.54 -0.78 -13.21
N ALA A 74 -3.48 -0.87 -14.01
CA ALA A 74 -2.85 0.31 -14.61
C ALA A 74 -3.86 1.19 -15.38
N ARG A 75 -4.84 0.56 -16.04
CA ARG A 75 -5.91 1.26 -16.75
C ARG A 75 -6.80 2.05 -15.79
N GLU A 76 -7.34 1.40 -14.76
CA GLU A 76 -8.23 2.06 -13.78
C GLU A 76 -7.51 3.19 -13.04
N LEU A 77 -6.22 3.02 -12.74
CA LEU A 77 -5.40 4.04 -12.10
C LEU A 77 -5.12 5.23 -13.04
N ALA A 78 -4.94 4.99 -14.34
CA ALA A 78 -4.77 6.05 -15.32
C ALA A 78 -6.05 6.89 -15.51
N GLU A 79 -7.22 6.28 -15.26
CA GLU A 79 -8.54 6.94 -15.29
C GLU A 79 -8.93 7.54 -13.93
N ASP A 80 -8.04 7.50 -12.91
CA ASP A 80 -8.32 8.05 -11.58
C ASP A 80 -8.42 9.59 -11.61
N GLU A 81 -9.33 10.13 -10.80
CA GLU A 81 -9.60 11.57 -10.72
C GLU A 81 -8.34 12.41 -10.46
N TRP A 82 -7.44 11.93 -9.60
CA TRP A 82 -6.24 12.68 -9.25
C TRP A 82 -5.24 12.69 -10.42
N ILE A 83 -5.08 11.55 -11.12
CA ILE A 83 -4.24 11.47 -12.31
C ILE A 83 -4.76 12.40 -13.41
N LEU A 84 -6.06 12.32 -13.71
CA LEU A 84 -6.66 13.14 -14.77
C LEU A 84 -6.53 14.63 -14.47
N LYS A 85 -6.71 15.06 -13.21
CA LYS A 85 -6.58 16.45 -12.79
C LYS A 85 -5.17 17.03 -12.96
N HIS A 86 -4.13 16.21 -12.81
CA HIS A 86 -2.73 16.67 -12.82
C HIS A 86 -1.97 16.37 -14.12
N THR A 87 -2.61 15.70 -15.08
CA THR A 87 -2.02 15.37 -16.39
C THR A 87 -2.64 16.19 -17.55
N THR A 88 -3.69 16.95 -17.27
CA THR A 88 -4.44 17.78 -18.25
C THR A 88 -4.29 19.26 -17.93
#